data_AF-A0A1D7YTF4-F1
#
_entry.id   AF-A0A1D7YTF4-F1
#
_cell.length_a   1.000
_cell.length_b   1.000
_cell.length_c   1.000
_cell.angle_alpha   90.00
_cell.angle_beta   90.00
_cell.angle_gamma   90.00
#
_symmetry.space_group_name_H-M   'P 1'
#
loop_
_entity.id
_entity.type
_entity.pdbx_description
1 polymer ?
#
loop_
_entity_poly.entity_id
_entity_poly.type
_entity_poly.pdbx_seq_one_letter_code
_entity_poly.pdbx_strand_id
1 'polypeptide(L)'
;MPLIRKQKQYQVFNEELRRKLFYRLFVLMCKLKLKHKAFIFDKKFCTSKQNIRKQLEIYIKEIIRDNYDYFKKFDEIVIYYDEGQDYLTKILHSAFSTTLSNYRFKKNVNQENYRILQCADMVCSLELIKQRQKNNEHIKAVENFFISERKFNKNYGKAYNALEL
;
A
#
# COMPACT_ATOMS: atom_id res chain seq x y z
N MET A 1 6.06 -1.84 6.23
CA MET A 1 5.15 -2.58 7.12
C MET A 1 5.89 -3.01 8.40
N PRO A 2 5.18 -3.10 9.54
CA PRO A 2 5.75 -3.52 10.84
C PRO A 2 6.47 -4.88 10.81
N LEU A 3 6.02 -5.83 10.00
CA LEU A 3 6.62 -7.16 9.83
C LEU A 3 8.09 -7.11 9.38
N ILE A 4 8.41 -6.32 8.34
CA ILE A 4 9.80 -6.19 7.84
C ILE A 4 10.67 -5.52 8.91
N ARG A 5 10.14 -4.48 9.55
CA ARG A 5 10.85 -3.64 10.53
C ARG A 5 10.96 -4.26 11.92
N LYS A 6 10.39 -5.45 12.14
CA LYS A 6 10.32 -6.12 13.46
C LYS A 6 9.68 -5.20 14.53
N GLN A 7 8.52 -4.64 14.21
CA GLN A 7 7.77 -3.72 15.10
C GLN A 7 6.43 -4.32 15.53
N LYS A 8 5.81 -3.73 16.56
CA LYS A 8 4.52 -4.18 17.14
C LYS A 8 4.59 -5.66 17.54
N GLN A 9 3.53 -6.43 17.29
CA GLN A 9 3.43 -7.87 17.54
C GLN A 9 4.52 -8.73 16.86
N TYR A 10 5.25 -8.20 15.87
CA TYR A 10 6.29 -8.96 15.18
C TYR A 10 7.64 -8.97 15.90
N GLN A 11 7.76 -8.31 17.05
CA GLN A 11 9.00 -8.29 17.84
C GLN A 11 9.42 -9.66 18.37
N VAL A 12 8.43 -10.51 18.69
CA VAL A 12 8.66 -11.86 19.23
C VAL A 12 9.04 -12.89 18.15
N PHE A 13 8.87 -12.56 16.87
CA PHE A 13 9.16 -13.49 15.78
C PHE A 13 10.60 -13.36 15.30
N ASN A 14 11.23 -14.52 15.09
CA ASN A 14 12.51 -14.60 14.41
C ASN A 14 12.38 -14.17 12.93
N GLU A 15 13.51 -13.91 12.29
CA GLU A 15 13.52 -13.42 10.91
C GLU A 15 12.94 -14.42 9.90
N GLU A 16 13.21 -15.71 10.09
CA GLU A 16 12.72 -16.76 9.20
C GLU A 16 11.20 -16.82 9.16
N LEU A 17 10.55 -16.79 10.32
CA LEU A 17 9.09 -16.78 10.42
C LEU A 17 8.51 -15.51 9.81
N ARG A 18 9.13 -14.34 10.04
CA ARG A 18 8.66 -13.08 9.44
C ARG A 18 8.75 -13.11 7.91
N ARG A 19 9.81 -13.69 7.33
CA ARG A 19 9.92 -13.90 5.87
C ARG A 19 8.84 -14.85 5.36
N LYS A 20 8.58 -15.96 6.06
CA LYS A 20 7.50 -16.91 5.70
C LYS A 20 6.12 -16.22 5.72
N LEU A 21 5.84 -15.40 6.74
CA LEU A 21 4.60 -14.63 6.83
C LEU A 21 4.47 -13.62 5.69
N PHE A 22 5.54 -12.87 5.39
CA PHE A 22 5.57 -11.93 4.27
C PHE A 22 5.27 -12.64 2.96
N TYR A 23 5.95 -13.76 2.71
CA TYR A 23 5.75 -14.52 1.48
C TYR A 23 4.32 -15.07 1.35
N ARG A 24 3.73 -15.56 2.44
CA ARG A 24 2.33 -16.00 2.44
C ARG A 24 1.36 -14.86 2.12
N LEU A 25 1.59 -13.67 2.67
CA LEU A 25 0.80 -12.48 2.36
C LEU A 25 0.96 -12.06 0.89
N PHE A 26 2.18 -12.12 0.36
CA PHE A 26 2.47 -11.85 -1.04
C PHE A 26 1.76 -12.83 -1.99
N VAL A 27 1.82 -14.13 -1.69
CA VAL A 27 1.11 -15.16 -2.45
C VAL A 27 -0.40 -14.95 -2.38
N LEU A 28 -0.95 -14.57 -1.22
CA LEU A 28 -2.35 -14.23 -1.07
C LEU A 28 -2.76 -13.08 -2.01
N MET A 29 -1.99 -11.98 -2.00
CA MET A 29 -2.21 -10.84 -2.90
C MET A 29 -2.23 -11.26 -4.37
N CYS A 30 -1.28 -12.11 -4.78
CA CYS A 30 -1.19 -12.62 -6.14
C CYS A 30 -2.37 -13.52 -6.51
N LYS A 31 -2.75 -14.46 -5.64
CA LYS A 31 -3.88 -15.37 -5.87
C LYS A 31 -5.21 -14.65 -5.96
N LEU A 32 -5.42 -13.64 -5.13
CA LEU A 32 -6.60 -12.77 -5.16
C LEU A 32 -6.57 -11.75 -6.31
N LYS A 33 -5.45 -11.67 -7.05
CA LYS A 33 -5.23 -10.69 -8.13
C LYS A 33 -5.51 -9.26 -7.68
N LEU A 34 -5.13 -8.93 -6.44
CA LEU A 34 -5.37 -7.60 -5.88
C LEU A 34 -4.60 -6.57 -6.70
N LYS A 35 -5.36 -5.68 -7.32
CA LYS A 35 -4.81 -4.55 -8.07
C LYS A 35 -4.43 -3.43 -7.12
N HIS A 36 -3.34 -2.72 -7.43
CA HIS A 36 -2.82 -1.68 -6.55
C HIS A 36 -2.29 -0.47 -7.33
N LYS A 37 -2.33 0.70 -6.67
CA LYS A 37 -1.66 1.94 -7.05
C LYS A 37 -1.01 2.50 -5.79
N ALA A 38 0.21 3.00 -5.92
CA ALA A 38 0.92 3.64 -4.83
C ALA A 38 1.12 5.13 -5.15
N PHE A 39 0.70 6.00 -4.22
CA PHE A 39 1.01 7.41 -4.30
C PHE A 39 2.46 7.65 -3.88
N ILE A 40 3.27 8.16 -4.80
CA ILE A 40 4.71 8.35 -4.61
C ILE A 40 5.00 9.84 -4.64
N PHE A 41 5.74 10.31 -3.65
CA PHE A 41 6.23 11.67 -3.60
C PHE A 41 7.66 11.68 -3.07
N ASP A 42 8.52 12.49 -3.69
CA ASP A 42 9.86 12.72 -3.15
C ASP A 42 9.82 13.91 -2.19
N LYS A 43 10.24 13.65 -0.96
CA LYS A 43 10.31 14.65 0.12
C LYS A 43 11.24 15.81 -0.21
N LYS A 44 12.26 15.61 -1.05
CA LYS A 44 13.23 16.66 -1.43
C LYS A 44 12.58 17.80 -2.20
N PHE A 45 11.53 17.51 -2.97
CA PHE A 45 10.87 18.48 -3.85
C PHE A 45 9.54 19.02 -3.27
N CYS A 46 9.19 18.62 -2.03
CA CYS A 46 7.97 19.06 -1.36
C CYS A 46 8.29 19.82 -0.08
N THR A 47 8.17 21.14 -0.14
CA THR A 47 8.47 22.06 0.97
C THR A 47 7.34 22.16 2.00
N SER A 48 6.09 21.82 1.66
CA SER A 48 4.94 21.94 2.57
C SER A 48 4.08 20.69 2.63
N LYS A 49 3.74 20.27 3.86
CA LYS A 49 2.77 19.20 4.12
C LYS A 49 1.46 19.45 3.40
N GLN A 50 0.96 20.69 3.37
CA GLN A 50 -0.31 21.04 2.72
C GLN A 50 -0.32 20.75 1.21
N ASN A 51 0.81 20.94 0.53
CA ASN A 51 0.90 20.63 -0.90
C ASN A 51 0.74 19.12 -1.16
N ILE A 52 1.44 18.29 -0.35
CA ILE A 52 1.29 16.83 -0.40
C ILE A 52 -0.17 16.43 -0.20
N ARG A 53 -0.89 17.14 0.69
CA ARG A 53 -2.32 16.89 0.91
C ARG A 53 -3.14 17.10 -0.35
N LYS A 54 -3.00 18.26 -0.96
CA LYS A 54 -3.74 18.61 -2.17
C LYS A 54 -3.45 17.63 -3.31
N GLN A 55 -2.18 17.28 -3.49
CA GLN A 55 -1.76 16.32 -4.53
C GLN A 55 -2.33 14.93 -4.29
N LEU A 56 -2.34 14.45 -3.03
CA LEU A 56 -2.93 13.16 -2.71
C LEU A 56 -4.45 13.13 -2.97
N GLU A 57 -5.17 14.21 -2.65
CA GLU A 57 -6.60 14.29 -2.91
C GLU A 57 -6.90 14.25 -4.42
N ILE A 58 -6.14 15.01 -5.22
CA ILE A 58 -6.24 15.00 -6.69
C ILE A 58 -5.96 13.59 -7.20
N TYR A 59 -4.87 12.98 -6.76
CA TYR A 59 -4.46 11.63 -7.17
C TYR A 59 -5.53 10.57 -6.90
N ILE A 60 -6.16 10.59 -5.72
CA ILE A 60 -7.25 9.64 -5.40
C ILE A 60 -8.46 9.88 -6.32
N LYS A 61 -8.84 11.15 -6.54
CA LYS A 61 -9.97 11.49 -7.43
C LYS A 61 -9.70 11.04 -8.87
N GLU A 62 -8.47 11.20 -9.36
CA GLU A 62 -8.06 10.74 -10.70
C GLU A 62 -8.13 9.22 -10.81
N ILE A 63 -7.58 8.47 -9.84
CA ILE A 63 -7.69 7.00 -9.84
C ILE A 63 -9.15 6.54 -9.93
N ILE A 64 -10.04 7.17 -9.16
CA ILE A 64 -11.47 6.80 -9.17
C ILE A 64 -12.10 7.12 -10.52
N ARG A 65 -11.79 8.29 -11.11
CA ARG A 65 -12.31 8.70 -12.42
C ARG A 65 -11.80 7.81 -13.55
N ASP A 66 -10.51 7.52 -13.58
CA ASP A 66 -9.88 6.65 -14.60
C ASP A 66 -10.44 5.23 -14.58
N ASN A 67 -10.97 4.80 -13.42
CA ASN A 67 -11.54 3.48 -13.22
C ASN A 67 -13.06 3.53 -12.93
N TYR A 68 -13.73 4.63 -13.28
CA TYR A 68 -15.13 4.88 -12.90
C TYR A 68 -16.07 3.78 -13.41
N ASP A 69 -15.91 3.38 -14.68
CA ASP A 69 -16.71 2.31 -15.29
C ASP A 69 -16.54 0.96 -14.61
N TYR A 70 -15.38 0.71 -13.99
CA TYR A 70 -15.17 -0.48 -13.18
C TYR A 70 -15.93 -0.37 -11.86
N PHE A 71 -15.79 0.75 -11.14
CA PHE A 71 -16.47 0.98 -9.86
C PHE A 71 -17.99 0.97 -9.98
N LYS A 72 -18.54 1.48 -11.08
CA LYS A 72 -19.99 1.49 -11.35
C LYS A 72 -20.62 0.10 -11.51
N LYS A 73 -19.82 -0.95 -11.73
CA LYS A 73 -20.31 -2.34 -11.87
C LYS A 73 -20.73 -2.99 -10.54
N PHE A 74 -20.42 -2.36 -9.42
CA PHE A 74 -20.69 -2.91 -8.09
C PHE A 74 -21.83 -2.15 -7.43
N ASP A 75 -22.66 -2.86 -6.66
CA ASP A 75 -23.75 -2.25 -5.90
C ASP A 75 -23.22 -1.41 -4.72
N GLU A 76 -22.12 -1.84 -4.09
CA GLU A 76 -21.51 -1.16 -2.95
C GLU A 76 -19.98 -1.25 -3.01
N ILE A 77 -19.32 -0.12 -2.70
CA ILE A 77 -17.87 -0.01 -2.56
C ILE A 77 -17.52 0.17 -1.08
N VAL A 78 -16.83 -0.81 -0.50
CA VAL A 78 -16.44 -0.78 0.93
C VAL A 78 -14.99 -0.33 1.07
N ILE A 79 -14.78 0.77 1.77
CA ILE A 79 -13.46 1.35 2.03
C ILE A 79 -12.99 0.88 3.41
N TYR A 80 -11.83 0.23 3.42
CA TYR A 80 -11.13 -0.17 4.64
C TYR A 80 -9.99 0.81 4.89
N TYR A 81 -10.06 1.53 6.00
CA TYR A 81 -9.02 2.46 6.44
C TYR A 81 -8.95 2.47 7.97
N ASP A 82 -7.76 2.37 8.53
CA ASP A 82 -7.54 2.23 9.98
C ASP A 82 -7.45 3.57 10.74
N GLU A 83 -7.79 4.68 10.07
CA GLU A 83 -7.79 6.03 10.63
C GLU A 83 -6.44 6.47 11.23
N GLY A 84 -5.32 5.84 10.81
CA GLY A 84 -3.99 6.13 11.37
C GLY A 84 -3.49 7.57 11.17
N GLN A 85 -4.15 8.37 10.32
CA GLN A 85 -3.89 9.80 10.15
C GLN A 85 -5.21 10.55 9.90
N ASP A 86 -5.69 11.34 10.87
CA ASP A 86 -6.96 12.10 10.79
C ASP A 86 -7.13 12.90 9.49
N TYR A 87 -6.04 13.45 8.99
CA TYR A 87 -6.03 14.23 7.77
C TYR A 87 -6.33 13.37 6.53
N LEU A 88 -5.82 12.14 6.46
CA LEU A 88 -6.10 11.22 5.36
C LEU A 88 -7.56 10.78 5.39
N THR A 89 -8.14 10.59 6.58
CA THR A 89 -9.58 10.33 6.74
C THR A 89 -10.40 11.41 6.01
N LYS A 90 -10.09 12.69 6.25
CA LYS A 90 -10.78 13.82 5.59
C LYS A 90 -10.61 13.81 4.07
N ILE A 91 -9.40 13.55 3.57
CA ILE A 91 -9.17 13.43 2.12
C ILE A 91 -10.00 12.30 1.53
N LEU A 92 -9.99 11.12 2.13
CA LEU A 92 -10.72 9.97 1.61
C LEU A 92 -12.22 10.29 1.57
N HIS A 93 -12.78 10.83 2.66
CA HIS A 93 -14.17 11.27 2.66
C HIS A 93 -14.49 12.28 1.55
N SER A 94 -13.66 13.32 1.38
CA SER A 94 -13.82 14.33 0.32
C SER A 94 -13.72 13.73 -1.08
N ALA A 95 -12.73 12.87 -1.31
CA ALA A 95 -12.48 12.28 -2.62
C ALA A 95 -13.62 11.33 -3.02
N PHE A 96 -14.03 10.42 -2.14
CA PHE A 96 -15.09 9.46 -2.44
C PHE A 96 -16.47 10.12 -2.51
N SER A 97 -16.79 11.08 -1.63
CA SER A 97 -18.10 11.78 -1.66
C SER A 97 -18.35 12.56 -2.95
N THR A 98 -17.29 13.02 -3.59
CA THR A 98 -17.36 13.82 -4.83
C THR A 98 -17.21 12.99 -6.10
N THR A 99 -16.92 11.69 -5.99
CA THR A 99 -16.64 10.83 -7.16
C THR A 99 -17.55 9.60 -7.25
N LEU A 100 -18.09 9.11 -6.13
CA LEU A 100 -18.92 7.90 -6.07
C LEU A 100 -20.14 8.15 -5.17
N SER A 101 -21.27 7.56 -5.53
CA SER A 101 -22.52 7.64 -4.73
C SER A 101 -22.77 6.40 -3.88
N ASN A 102 -22.17 5.26 -4.22
CA ASN A 102 -22.43 3.95 -3.64
C ASN A 102 -21.23 3.41 -2.84
N TYR A 103 -20.74 4.19 -1.88
CA TYR A 103 -19.61 3.79 -1.02
C TYR A 103 -19.96 3.83 0.46
N ARG A 104 -19.23 3.05 1.25
CA ARG A 104 -19.20 3.20 2.72
C ARG A 104 -17.83 2.95 3.29
N PHE A 105 -17.55 3.61 4.41
CA PHE A 105 -16.38 3.33 5.24
C PHE A 105 -16.71 2.21 6.22
N LYS A 106 -15.86 1.18 6.27
CA LYS A 106 -15.94 0.14 7.29
C LYS A 106 -15.50 0.74 8.63
N LYS A 107 -16.34 0.59 9.67
CA LYS A 107 -16.03 1.03 11.04
C LYS A 107 -15.11 0.04 11.76
N ASN A 108 -14.38 0.53 12.75
CA ASN A 108 -13.52 -0.26 13.65
C ASN A 108 -12.51 -1.12 12.90
N VAL A 109 -11.87 -0.50 11.90
CA VAL A 109 -10.88 -1.17 11.06
C VAL A 109 -9.53 -1.15 11.77
N ASN A 110 -8.89 -2.31 11.87
CA ASN A 110 -7.55 -2.45 12.44
C ASN A 110 -6.68 -3.31 11.53
N GLN A 111 -5.46 -2.86 11.29
CA GLN A 111 -4.44 -3.51 10.49
C GLN A 111 -4.27 -5.02 10.79
N GLU A 112 -4.37 -5.45 12.05
CA GLU A 112 -4.17 -6.86 12.42
C GLU A 112 -5.32 -7.77 12.01
N ASN A 113 -6.53 -7.21 11.87
CA ASN A 113 -7.75 -7.96 11.57
C ASN A 113 -8.01 -8.11 10.07
N TYR A 114 -7.43 -7.23 9.24
CA TYR A 114 -7.73 -7.19 7.80
C TYR A 114 -6.51 -7.50 6.94
N ARG A 115 -6.52 -8.66 6.28
CA ARG A 115 -5.43 -9.10 5.38
C ARG A 115 -5.21 -8.15 4.20
N ILE A 116 -6.28 -7.56 3.64
CA ILE A 116 -6.17 -6.61 2.50
C ILE A 116 -5.45 -5.33 2.93
N LEU A 117 -5.68 -4.86 4.16
CA LEU A 117 -4.91 -3.74 4.72
C LEU A 117 -3.44 -4.08 4.93
N GLN A 118 -3.15 -5.29 5.39
CA GLN A 118 -1.76 -5.77 5.48
C GLN A 118 -1.11 -5.84 4.08
N CYS A 119 -1.88 -6.25 3.06
CA CYS A 119 -1.43 -6.20 1.67
C CYS A 119 -1.13 -4.78 1.20
N ALA A 120 -1.96 -3.79 1.54
CA ALA A 120 -1.70 -2.38 1.20
C ALA A 120 -0.39 -1.88 1.85
N ASP A 121 -0.15 -2.23 3.12
CA ASP A 121 1.09 -1.94 3.83
C ASP A 121 2.32 -2.60 3.18
N MET A 122 2.13 -3.81 2.68
CA MET A 122 3.13 -4.56 1.93
C MET A 122 3.42 -3.90 0.58
N VAL A 123 2.39 -3.48 -0.17
CA VAL A 123 2.53 -2.71 -1.42
C VAL A 123 3.35 -1.45 -1.18
N CYS A 124 3.01 -0.65 -0.17
CA CYS A 124 3.78 0.55 0.18
C CYS A 124 5.26 0.25 0.50
N SER A 125 5.52 -0.92 1.10
CA SER A 125 6.90 -1.35 1.41
C SER A 125 7.66 -1.78 0.16
N LEU A 126 7.00 -2.52 -0.74
CA LEU A 126 7.57 -2.95 -2.00
C LEU A 126 7.83 -1.75 -2.92
N GLU A 127 6.90 -0.80 -3.00
CA GLU A 127 7.07 0.42 -3.79
C GLU A 127 8.22 1.25 -3.27
N LEU A 128 8.32 1.44 -1.95
CA LEU A 128 9.43 2.19 -1.37
C LEU A 128 10.78 1.56 -1.71
N ILE A 129 10.88 0.23 -1.70
CA ILE A 129 12.10 -0.47 -2.09
C ILE A 129 12.39 -0.23 -3.58
N LYS A 130 11.39 -0.40 -4.45
CA LYS A 130 11.51 -0.17 -5.91
C LYS A 130 11.99 1.25 -6.22
N GLN A 131 11.44 2.27 -5.56
CA GLN A 131 11.83 3.68 -5.76
C GLN A 131 13.25 3.97 -5.27
N ARG A 132 13.65 3.40 -4.12
CA ARG A 132 15.02 3.55 -3.61
C ARG A 132 16.06 2.85 -4.49
N GLN A 133 15.73 1.69 -5.05
CA GLN A 133 16.58 1.00 -6.04
C GLN A 133 16.77 1.83 -7.32
N LYS A 134 15.69 2.45 -7.85
CA LYS A 134 15.78 3.35 -9.01
C LYS A 134 16.70 4.55 -8.76
N ASN A 135 16.78 5.01 -7.52
CA ASN A 135 17.65 6.11 -7.10
C ASN A 135 19.06 5.64 -6.69
N ASN A 136 19.42 4.37 -6.92
CA ASN A 136 20.69 3.75 -6.51
C ASN A 136 20.97 3.89 -5.00
N GLU A 137 19.93 3.94 -4.18
CA GLU A 137 20.07 4.03 -2.73
C GLU A 137 20.27 2.64 -2.10
N HIS A 138 21.18 2.55 -1.14
CA HIS A 138 21.34 1.34 -0.35
C HIS A 138 20.16 1.12 0.63
N ILE A 139 19.68 -0.13 0.70
CA ILE A 139 18.50 -0.52 1.49
C ILE A 139 18.83 -1.71 2.38
N LYS A 140 19.21 -1.45 3.64
CA LYS A 140 19.50 -2.49 4.65
C LYS A 140 18.40 -3.57 4.77
N ALA A 141 17.13 -3.19 4.60
CA ALA A 141 16.02 -4.14 4.64
C ALA A 141 16.03 -5.14 3.47
N VAL A 142 16.53 -4.76 2.29
CA VAL A 142 16.65 -5.65 1.13
C VAL A 142 17.69 -6.73 1.39
N GLU A 143 18.83 -6.34 1.95
CA GLU A 143 19.91 -7.29 2.28
C GLU A 143 19.49 -8.21 3.42
N ASN A 144 18.98 -7.67 4.52
CA ASN A 144 18.68 -8.48 5.71
C ASN A 144 17.39 -9.31 5.55
N PHE A 145 16.33 -8.70 5.02
CA PHE A 145 15.02 -9.37 4.95
C PHE A 145 14.79 -10.10 3.63
N PHE A 146 15.22 -9.52 2.51
CA PHE A 146 15.02 -10.07 1.18
C PHE A 146 16.26 -10.79 0.62
N ILE A 147 17.33 -10.88 1.41
CA ILE A 147 18.62 -11.53 1.13
C ILE A 147 19.46 -10.78 0.10
N SER A 148 18.87 -10.37 -1.03
CA SER A 148 19.54 -9.54 -2.03
C SER A 148 18.55 -8.87 -2.96
N GLU A 149 18.98 -7.81 -3.63
CA GLU A 149 18.20 -7.15 -4.68
C GLU A 149 17.81 -8.12 -5.81
N ARG A 150 18.73 -9.01 -6.21
CA ARG A 150 18.44 -10.03 -7.23
C ARG A 150 17.31 -10.96 -6.79
N LYS A 151 17.32 -11.44 -5.54
CA LYS A 151 16.26 -12.31 -5.00
C LYS A 151 14.95 -11.54 -4.85
N PHE A 152 15.01 -10.28 -4.44
CA PHE A 152 13.85 -9.40 -4.36
C PHE A 152 13.16 -9.24 -5.72
N ASN A 153 13.92 -8.83 -6.75
CA ASN A 153 13.39 -8.61 -8.09
C ASN A 153 12.84 -9.89 -8.73
N LYS A 154 13.54 -11.02 -8.53
CA LYS A 154 13.10 -12.33 -9.03
C LYS A 154 11.78 -12.78 -8.38
N ASN A 155 11.66 -12.65 -7.06
CA ASN A 155 10.56 -13.26 -6.31
C ASN A 155 9.33 -12.35 -6.21
N TYR A 156 9.52 -11.03 -6.21
CA TYR A 156 8.44 -10.06 -5.95
C TYR A 156 8.24 -9.09 -7.10
N GLY A 157 9.31 -8.57 -7.70
CA GLY A 157 9.24 -7.47 -8.68
C GLY A 157 8.32 -7.74 -9.87
N LYS A 158 8.45 -8.91 -10.52
CA LYS A 158 7.61 -9.26 -11.68
C LYS A 158 6.12 -9.28 -11.35
N ALA A 159 5.74 -9.99 -10.30
CA ALA A 159 4.33 -10.13 -9.90
C ALA A 159 3.77 -8.83 -9.32
N TYR A 160 4.59 -8.04 -8.60
CA TYR A 160 4.21 -6.71 -8.13
C TYR A 160 3.82 -5.79 -9.29
N ASN A 161 4.67 -5.71 -10.32
CA ASN A 161 4.41 -4.87 -11.50
C ASN A 161 3.19 -5.36 -12.31
N ALA A 162 2.95 -6.67 -12.39
CA ALA A 162 1.78 -7.23 -13.10
C ALA A 162 0.42 -6.90 -12.41
N LEU A 163 0.46 -6.53 -11.13
CA LEU A 163 -0.71 -6.18 -10.32
C LEU A 163 -0.88 -4.66 -10.16
N GLU A 164 0.06 -3.86 -10.66
CA GLU A 164 -0.04 -2.40 -10.70
C GLU A 164 -1.15 -1.98 -11.69
N LEU A 165 -1.93 -0.95 -11.36
CA LEU A 165 -2.90 -0.30 -12.25
C LEU A 165 -2.24 0.85 -13.03
#